data_AF-A0A9R0B1T3-F1
#
_entry.id   AF-A0A9R0B1T3-F1
#
_cell.length_a   1.000
_cell.length_b   1.000
_cell.length_c   1.000
_cell.angle_alpha   90.00
_cell.angle_beta   90.00
_cell.angle_gamma   90.00
#
_symmetry.space_group_name_H-M   'P 1'
#
loop_
_entity.id
_entity.type
_entity.pdbx_description
1 polymer ?
#
loop_
_entity_poly.entity_id
_entity_poly.type
_entity_poly.pdbx_seq_one_letter_code
_entity_poly.pdbx_strand_id
1 'polypeptide(L)'
;MLGPSLSPPTDRDMNNKRSACATQTQILHSARIRHMMVRLRKLNELAHLRETRFGQLYPRHGLSLLWWFAHECVEIDDDGKMIAQYDPEHRDFGFHPFHNSEGILPKTDQHYEMGNLHHPGALPHFVTRNYDSDVRESNADRIVVSVNSIWNDKYFKKIYVTHHLGQGRFDEKSTFRISQGFIKIIQKMDWSDFIGEVKIQQQRNWCGRR
;
A
#
# COMPACT_ATOMS: atom_id res chain seq x y z
N MET A 1 -17.29 41.96 -49.61
CA MET A 1 -16.43 41.70 -48.43
C MET A 1 -16.49 40.22 -48.11
N LEU A 2 -15.64 39.39 -48.72
CA LEU A 2 -15.50 37.97 -48.38
C LEU A 2 -14.31 37.86 -47.43
N GLY A 3 -14.55 37.42 -46.20
CA GLY A 3 -13.51 37.25 -45.19
C GLY A 3 -12.50 36.16 -45.57
N PRO A 4 -11.30 36.14 -44.98
CA PRO A 4 -10.26 35.20 -45.35
C PRO A 4 -10.66 33.76 -45.00
N SER A 5 -10.60 32.91 -46.03
CA SER A 5 -10.74 31.46 -45.95
C SER A 5 -9.62 30.86 -45.10
N LEU A 6 -9.96 30.26 -43.96
CA LEU A 6 -9.05 29.44 -43.17
C LEU A 6 -8.70 28.15 -43.95
N SER A 7 -7.44 28.04 -44.36
CA SER A 7 -6.92 26.82 -45.00
C SER A 7 -6.92 25.64 -44.02
N PRO A 8 -7.23 24.42 -44.47
CA PRO A 8 -7.21 23.24 -43.61
C PRO A 8 -5.78 22.94 -43.12
N PRO A 9 -5.62 22.44 -41.88
CA PRO A 9 -4.32 22.23 -41.27
C PRO A 9 -3.53 21.13 -41.99
N THR A 10 -2.21 21.33 -42.13
CA THR A 10 -1.33 20.42 -42.86
C THR A 10 -0.94 19.20 -42.00
N ASP A 11 -0.56 18.08 -42.63
CA ASP A 11 -0.09 16.87 -41.92
C ASP A 11 1.08 17.15 -40.95
N ARG A 12 1.92 18.15 -41.29
CA ARG A 12 3.02 18.60 -40.45
C ARG A 12 2.52 19.25 -39.15
N ASP A 13 1.46 20.04 -39.24
CA ASP A 13 0.82 20.66 -38.07
C ASP A 13 0.14 19.61 -37.19
N MET A 14 -0.46 18.59 -37.80
CA MET A 14 -1.07 17.47 -37.06
C MET A 14 -0.02 16.64 -36.32
N ASN A 15 1.13 16.34 -36.95
CA ASN A 15 2.21 15.59 -36.31
C ASN A 15 2.91 16.39 -35.19
N ASN A 16 3.13 17.70 -35.37
CA ASN A 16 3.68 18.55 -34.32
C ASN A 16 2.73 18.65 -33.12
N LYS A 17 1.42 18.78 -33.35
CA LYS A 17 0.41 18.77 -32.28
C LYS A 17 0.36 17.43 -31.55
N ARG A 18 0.45 16.31 -32.26
CA ARG A 18 0.50 14.96 -31.67
C ARG A 18 1.77 14.76 -30.82
N SER A 19 2.93 15.19 -31.33
CA SER A 19 4.22 15.12 -30.62
C SER A 19 4.24 16.00 -29.37
N ALA A 20 3.76 17.24 -29.47
CA ALA A 20 3.64 18.15 -28.33
C ALA A 20 2.66 17.61 -27.26
N CYS A 21 1.51 17.06 -27.67
CA CYS A 21 0.55 16.43 -26.77
C CYS A 21 1.14 15.19 -26.05
N ALA A 22 1.86 14.34 -26.77
CA ALA A 22 2.56 13.19 -26.18
C ALA A 22 3.62 13.64 -25.17
N THR A 23 4.39 14.67 -25.51
CA THR A 23 5.42 15.25 -24.62
C THR A 23 4.80 15.88 -23.38
N GLN A 24 3.71 16.63 -23.53
CA GLN A 24 3.01 17.25 -22.41
C GLN A 24 2.35 16.21 -21.51
N THR A 25 1.81 15.13 -22.09
CA THR A 25 1.26 13.99 -21.34
C THR A 25 2.35 13.29 -20.55
N GLN A 26 3.54 13.06 -21.13
CA GLN A 26 4.69 12.48 -20.43
C GLN A 26 5.22 13.38 -19.30
N ILE A 27 5.28 14.70 -19.51
CA ILE A 27 5.69 15.67 -18.48
C ILE A 27 4.67 15.70 -17.33
N LEU A 28 3.37 15.77 -17.63
CA LEU A 28 2.31 15.75 -16.62
C LEU A 28 2.29 14.42 -15.86
N HIS A 29 2.49 13.29 -16.55
CA HIS A 29 2.58 11.97 -15.92
C HIS A 29 3.80 11.88 -14.99
N SER A 30 4.96 12.36 -15.44
CA SER A 30 6.19 12.40 -14.64
C SER A 30 6.06 13.33 -13.43
N ALA A 31 5.44 14.51 -13.60
CA ALA A 31 5.17 15.45 -12.53
C ALA A 31 4.18 14.89 -11.51
N ARG A 32 3.13 14.19 -11.97
CA ARG A 32 2.17 13.49 -11.11
C ARG A 32 2.82 12.35 -10.32
N ILE A 33 3.67 11.55 -10.96
CA ILE A 33 4.44 10.49 -10.27
C ILE A 33 5.36 11.09 -9.21
N ARG A 34 6.10 12.15 -9.56
CA ARG A 34 6.97 12.85 -8.60
C ARG A 34 6.15 13.43 -7.44
N HIS A 35 5.03 14.10 -7.72
CA HIS A 35 4.15 14.67 -6.71
C HIS A 35 3.54 13.60 -5.78
N MET A 36 3.12 12.46 -6.33
CA MET A 36 2.57 11.34 -5.55
C MET A 36 3.64 10.66 -4.69
N MET A 37 4.86 10.45 -5.23
CA MET A 37 5.98 9.95 -4.44
C MET A 37 6.37 10.92 -3.31
N VAL A 38 6.22 12.23 -3.51
CA VAL A 38 6.45 13.27 -2.48
C VAL A 38 5.30 13.33 -1.47
N ARG A 39 4.07 12.95 -1.83
CA ARG A 39 2.91 12.92 -0.92
C ARG A 39 2.85 11.70 0.00
N LEU A 40 3.37 10.55 -0.43
CA LEU A 40 3.26 9.32 0.36
C LEU A 40 4.08 9.44 1.64
N ARG A 41 3.35 9.57 2.76
CA ARG A 41 3.92 9.65 4.10
C ARG A 41 4.64 8.34 4.43
N LYS A 42 5.86 8.46 4.95
CA LYS A 42 6.74 7.32 5.27
C LYS A 42 6.71 7.03 6.76
N LEU A 43 6.42 5.79 7.13
CA LEU A 43 6.47 5.29 8.50
C LEU A 43 7.89 4.81 8.79
N ASN A 44 8.53 5.41 9.79
CA ASN A 44 9.90 5.09 10.17
C ASN A 44 9.99 4.45 11.56
N GLU A 45 8.95 4.60 12.38
CA GLU A 45 8.93 4.21 13.79
C GLU A 45 7.50 3.92 14.26
N LEU A 46 7.39 3.30 15.44
CA LEU A 46 6.12 2.86 16.04
C LEU A 46 5.15 4.02 16.29
N ALA A 47 5.67 5.20 16.70
CA ALA A 47 4.86 6.39 16.95
C ALA A 47 4.10 6.84 15.69
N HIS A 48 4.77 6.88 14.54
CA HIS A 48 4.13 7.20 13.27
C HIS A 48 3.02 6.20 12.94
N LEU A 49 3.26 4.90 13.12
CA LEU A 49 2.24 3.86 12.87
C LEU A 49 1.03 4.06 13.78
N ARG A 50 1.25 4.32 15.07
CA ARG A 50 0.18 4.60 16.05
C ARG A 50 -0.68 5.79 15.63
N GLU A 51 -0.06 6.87 15.17
CA GLU A 51 -0.76 8.06 14.69
C GLU A 51 -1.63 7.81 13.45
N THR A 52 -1.25 6.86 12.59
CA THR A 52 -2.07 6.50 11.41
C THR A 52 -3.36 5.78 11.76
N ARG A 53 -3.45 5.19 12.97
CA ARG A 53 -4.52 4.27 13.38
C ARG A 53 -4.71 3.05 12.46
N PHE A 54 -3.71 2.70 11.65
CA PHE A 54 -3.71 1.47 10.86
C PHE A 54 -3.88 0.25 11.77
N GLY A 55 -4.72 -0.71 11.38
CA GLY A 55 -5.04 -1.89 12.18
C GLY A 55 -5.70 -1.61 13.54
N GLN A 56 -6.19 -0.38 13.78
CA GLN A 56 -6.83 0.03 15.03
C GLN A 56 -8.22 0.64 14.79
N LEU A 57 -9.22 0.43 15.63
CA LEU A 57 -9.31 -0.44 16.83
C LEU A 57 -9.85 -1.84 16.46
N TYR A 58 -10.16 -2.69 17.45
CA TYR A 58 -10.91 -3.94 17.23
C TYR A 58 -12.14 -3.72 16.34
N PRO A 59 -12.52 -4.64 15.43
CA PRO A 59 -11.96 -5.97 15.16
C PRO A 59 -10.83 -6.04 14.12
N ARG A 60 -10.12 -4.93 13.91
CA ARG A 60 -9.11 -4.85 12.85
C ARG A 60 -7.91 -5.77 13.05
N HIS A 61 -7.41 -6.34 11.95
CA HIS A 61 -6.30 -7.28 11.92
C HIS A 61 -4.97 -6.67 11.46
N GLY A 62 -4.98 -5.43 10.95
CA GLY A 62 -3.82 -4.84 10.27
C GLY A 62 -2.51 -4.86 11.07
N LEU A 63 -2.56 -4.69 12.39
CA LEU A 63 -1.35 -4.76 13.22
C LEU A 63 -0.77 -6.18 13.29
N SER A 64 -1.60 -7.18 13.53
CA SER A 64 -1.16 -8.59 13.51
C SER A 64 -0.64 -8.99 12.13
N LEU A 65 -1.32 -8.53 11.07
CA LEU A 65 -0.91 -8.75 9.69
C LEU A 65 0.47 -8.15 9.41
N LEU A 66 0.71 -6.89 9.83
CA LEU A 66 1.99 -6.21 9.62
C LEU A 66 3.14 -6.86 10.38
N TRP A 67 2.91 -7.24 11.65
CA TRP A 67 3.91 -7.94 12.42
C TRP A 67 4.29 -9.27 11.75
N TRP A 68 3.28 -10.08 11.39
CA TRP A 68 3.51 -11.37 10.73
C TRP A 68 4.22 -11.21 9.39
N PHE A 69 3.76 -10.28 8.55
CA PHE A 69 4.37 -10.02 7.24
C PHE A 69 5.85 -9.61 7.38
N ALA A 70 6.18 -8.75 8.34
CA ALA A 70 7.56 -8.34 8.56
C ALA A 70 8.48 -9.49 8.99
N HIS A 71 7.97 -10.47 9.74
CA HIS A 71 8.76 -11.60 10.22
C HIS A 71 8.86 -12.73 9.20
N GLU A 72 7.74 -13.09 8.56
CA GLU A 72 7.66 -14.29 7.75
C GLU A 72 7.85 -14.02 6.26
N CYS A 73 7.48 -12.84 5.77
CA CYS A 73 7.52 -12.55 4.34
C CYS A 73 8.74 -11.74 3.91
N VAL A 74 9.39 -11.02 4.83
CA VAL A 74 10.48 -10.09 4.51
C VAL A 74 11.77 -10.55 5.18
N GLU A 75 12.78 -10.85 4.37
CA GLU A 75 14.18 -10.89 4.80
C GLU A 75 14.88 -9.60 4.39
N ILE A 76 15.85 -9.16 5.18
CA ILE A 76 16.68 -8.02 4.81
C ILE A 76 18.12 -8.51 4.73
N ASP A 77 18.69 -8.45 3.53
CA ASP A 77 20.07 -8.86 3.29
C ASP A 77 21.09 -7.86 3.87
N ASP A 78 22.37 -8.23 3.77
CA ASP A 78 23.49 -7.44 4.25
C ASP A 78 23.61 -6.08 3.51
N ASP A 79 23.14 -6.00 2.27
CA ASP A 79 23.04 -4.75 1.49
C ASP A 79 21.84 -3.89 1.88
N GLY A 80 20.97 -4.40 2.75
CA GLY A 80 19.75 -3.74 3.19
C GLY A 80 18.59 -3.81 2.21
N LYS A 81 18.63 -4.68 1.18
CA LYS A 81 17.50 -4.94 0.30
C LYS A 81 16.49 -5.81 1.01
N MET A 82 15.21 -5.54 0.76
CA MET A 82 14.11 -6.33 1.30
C MET A 82 13.80 -7.46 0.32
N ILE A 83 14.08 -8.70 0.72
CA ILE A 83 13.83 -9.94 -0.02
C ILE A 83 12.48 -10.49 0.39
N ALA A 84 11.66 -10.83 -0.59
CA ALA A 84 10.44 -11.58 -0.47
C ALA A 84 10.76 -13.06 -0.26
N GLN A 85 10.39 -13.59 0.91
CA GLN A 85 10.51 -15.02 1.19
C GLN A 85 9.56 -15.86 0.35
N TYR A 86 8.39 -15.30 0.06
CA TYR A 86 7.36 -15.90 -0.75
C TYR A 86 7.08 -15.02 -1.96
N ASP A 87 6.91 -15.65 -3.11
CA ASP A 87 6.63 -14.94 -4.36
C ASP A 87 5.15 -14.55 -4.41
N PRO A 88 4.82 -13.24 -4.43
CA PRO A 88 3.43 -12.80 -4.53
C PRO A 88 2.70 -13.29 -5.78
N GLU A 89 3.41 -13.66 -6.85
CA GLU A 89 2.83 -14.23 -8.08
C GLU A 89 2.14 -15.58 -7.85
N HIS A 90 2.69 -16.39 -6.94
CA HIS A 90 2.10 -17.68 -6.57
C HIS A 90 0.88 -17.54 -5.67
N ARG A 91 0.53 -16.33 -5.23
CA ARG A 91 -0.64 -16.03 -4.38
C ARG A 91 -0.56 -16.68 -2.99
N ASP A 92 0.65 -17.01 -2.55
CA ASP A 92 0.90 -17.57 -1.23
C ASP A 92 0.34 -16.65 -0.14
N PHE A 93 -0.15 -17.22 0.96
CA PHE A 93 -0.66 -16.45 2.11
C PHE A 93 -1.68 -15.34 1.78
N GLY A 94 -2.46 -15.50 0.70
CA GLY A 94 -3.50 -14.55 0.32
C GLY A 94 -2.97 -13.33 -0.46
N PHE A 95 -1.81 -13.43 -1.09
CA PHE A 95 -1.37 -12.43 -2.07
C PHE A 95 -2.29 -12.41 -3.29
N HIS A 96 -2.61 -11.20 -3.74
CA HIS A 96 -3.40 -10.95 -4.95
C HIS A 96 -2.84 -9.76 -5.73
N PRO A 97 -2.98 -9.72 -7.07
CA PRO A 97 -2.60 -8.55 -7.84
C PRO A 97 -3.34 -7.29 -7.36
N PHE A 98 -2.59 -6.22 -7.13
CA PHE A 98 -3.14 -4.91 -6.77
C PHE A 98 -3.17 -4.01 -8.00
N HIS A 99 -4.36 -3.78 -8.55
CA HIS A 99 -4.52 -3.07 -9.82
C HIS A 99 -4.25 -1.57 -9.73
N ASN A 100 -4.25 -0.99 -8.53
CA ASN A 100 -3.97 0.44 -8.32
C ASN A 100 -4.86 1.34 -9.22
N SER A 101 -6.14 1.01 -9.35
CA SER A 101 -7.09 1.66 -10.26
C SER A 101 -7.25 3.16 -9.95
N GLU A 102 -7.18 3.52 -8.67
CA GLU A 102 -7.24 4.89 -8.16
C GLU A 102 -5.93 5.67 -8.45
N GLY A 103 -4.84 4.95 -8.75
CA GLY A 103 -3.52 5.54 -8.93
C GLY A 103 -2.99 6.18 -7.64
N ILE A 104 -3.17 5.51 -6.50
CA ILE A 104 -2.66 5.92 -5.18
C ILE A 104 -1.18 5.55 -4.98
N LEU A 105 -0.68 4.61 -5.78
CA LEU A 105 0.73 4.20 -5.84
C LEU A 105 1.35 4.51 -7.21
N PRO A 106 2.70 4.60 -7.31
CA PRO A 106 3.39 4.75 -8.60
C PRO A 106 3.05 3.64 -9.60
N LYS A 107 2.64 3.99 -10.83
CA LYS A 107 2.26 3.01 -11.86
C LYS A 107 3.42 2.25 -12.52
N THR A 108 4.66 2.56 -12.15
CA THR A 108 5.87 2.03 -12.80
C THR A 108 6.22 0.60 -12.38
N ASP A 109 5.59 0.11 -11.32
CA ASP A 109 5.92 -1.16 -10.69
C ASP A 109 4.69 -2.08 -10.68
N GLN A 110 4.91 -3.39 -10.63
CA GLN A 110 3.84 -4.36 -10.39
C GLN A 110 3.55 -4.41 -8.89
N HIS A 111 2.27 -4.47 -8.53
CA HIS A 111 1.84 -4.41 -7.14
C HIS A 111 1.03 -5.64 -6.78
N TYR A 112 1.22 -6.10 -5.55
CA TYR A 112 0.44 -7.16 -4.94
C TYR A 112 -0.06 -6.70 -3.59
N GLU A 113 -1.26 -7.10 -3.23
CA GLU A 113 -1.82 -6.86 -1.92
C GLU A 113 -2.07 -8.15 -1.17
N MET A 114 -2.16 -8.05 0.15
CA MET A 114 -2.58 -9.14 1.02
C MET A 114 -3.36 -8.60 2.23
N GLY A 115 -4.01 -9.51 2.96
CA GLY A 115 -4.83 -9.18 4.11
C GLY A 115 -6.33 -9.08 3.82
N ASN A 116 -6.78 -9.53 2.65
CA ASN A 116 -8.22 -9.69 2.39
C ASN A 116 -8.75 -10.93 3.10
N LEU A 117 -9.47 -10.74 4.22
CA LEU A 117 -10.02 -11.81 5.04
C LEU A 117 -11.24 -12.52 4.41
N HIS A 118 -11.81 -12.01 3.30
CA HIS A 118 -12.72 -12.82 2.48
C HIS A 118 -12.00 -13.94 1.73
N HIS A 119 -10.72 -13.73 1.42
CA HIS A 119 -9.85 -14.69 0.73
C HIS A 119 -8.50 -14.77 1.46
N PRO A 120 -8.49 -15.25 2.73
CA PRO A 120 -7.32 -15.12 3.59
C PRO A 120 -6.15 -16.03 3.17
N GLY A 121 -6.38 -16.96 2.24
CA GLY A 121 -5.38 -17.97 1.87
C GLY A 121 -4.89 -18.75 3.09
N ALA A 122 -3.57 -18.90 3.20
CA ALA A 122 -2.92 -19.56 4.31
C ALA A 122 -2.51 -18.61 5.47
N LEU A 123 -3.13 -17.42 5.59
CA LEU A 123 -2.83 -16.49 6.68
C LEU A 123 -3.01 -17.17 8.06
N PRO A 124 -2.10 -16.92 9.02
CA PRO A 124 -2.19 -17.55 10.34
C PRO A 124 -3.48 -17.19 11.08
N HIS A 125 -3.96 -18.12 11.89
CA HIS A 125 -5.17 -17.93 12.67
C HIS A 125 -5.11 -16.68 13.58
N PHE A 126 -3.97 -16.34 14.19
CA PHE A 126 -3.89 -15.15 15.04
C PHE A 126 -4.06 -13.82 14.28
N VAL A 127 -3.85 -13.83 12.97
CA VAL A 127 -4.13 -12.70 12.07
C VAL A 127 -5.61 -12.66 11.72
N THR A 128 -6.25 -13.81 11.48
CA THR A 128 -7.62 -13.90 10.95
C THR A 128 -8.70 -14.05 12.02
N ARG A 129 -8.35 -14.40 13.27
CA ARG A 129 -9.28 -14.81 14.35
C ARG A 129 -10.38 -13.83 14.73
N ASN A 130 -10.20 -12.53 14.45
CA ASN A 130 -11.18 -11.50 14.80
C ASN A 130 -12.00 -11.06 13.58
N TYR A 131 -11.86 -11.75 12.45
CA TYR A 131 -12.64 -11.46 11.27
C TYR A 131 -14.14 -11.62 11.57
N ASP A 132 -14.91 -10.61 11.18
CA ASP A 132 -16.36 -10.58 11.30
C ASP A 132 -16.93 -10.09 9.96
N SER A 133 -17.66 -10.96 9.26
CA SER A 133 -18.21 -10.65 7.95
C SER A 133 -19.26 -9.54 7.97
N ASP A 134 -19.87 -9.30 9.13
CA ASP A 134 -20.89 -8.25 9.31
C ASP A 134 -20.26 -6.90 9.64
N VAL A 135 -18.99 -6.88 10.03
CA VAL A 135 -18.23 -5.66 10.34
C VAL A 135 -17.22 -5.37 9.24
N ARG A 136 -17.56 -4.41 8.36
CA ARG A 136 -16.72 -4.00 7.23
C ARG A 136 -15.27 -3.66 7.64
N GLU A 137 -15.11 -2.99 8.77
CA GLU A 137 -13.81 -2.56 9.29
C GLU A 137 -12.91 -3.75 9.65
N SER A 138 -13.47 -4.93 9.97
CA SER A 138 -12.70 -6.14 10.28
C SER A 138 -11.83 -6.61 9.11
N ASN A 139 -12.18 -6.24 7.88
CA ASN A 139 -11.48 -6.60 6.65
C ASN A 139 -10.95 -5.36 5.88
N ALA A 140 -10.67 -4.25 6.57
CA ALA A 140 -10.22 -3.02 5.92
C ALA A 140 -8.70 -2.96 5.69
N ASP A 141 -7.89 -3.61 6.52
CA ASP A 141 -6.43 -3.46 6.47
C ASP A 141 -5.79 -4.26 5.33
N ARG A 142 -4.86 -3.62 4.61
CA ARG A 142 -4.10 -4.25 3.52
C ARG A 142 -2.63 -3.87 3.61
N ILE A 143 -1.78 -4.84 3.28
CA ILE A 143 -0.38 -4.58 2.95
C ILE A 143 -0.26 -4.67 1.44
N VAL A 144 0.39 -3.67 0.83
CA VAL A 144 0.67 -3.66 -0.61
C VAL A 144 2.18 -3.66 -0.80
N VAL A 145 2.69 -4.56 -1.62
CA VAL A 145 4.09 -4.63 -2.00
C VAL A 145 4.25 -4.23 -3.46
N SER A 146 5.33 -3.52 -3.74
CA SER A 146 5.79 -3.20 -5.08
C SER A 146 6.99 -4.10 -5.39
N VAL A 147 6.89 -4.86 -6.48
CA VAL A 147 7.95 -5.73 -6.99
C VAL A 147 8.46 -5.20 -8.33
N ASN A 148 9.72 -5.46 -8.63
CA ASN A 148 10.29 -5.15 -9.93
C ASN A 148 10.18 -6.40 -10.82
N SER A 149 9.39 -6.30 -11.89
CA SER A 149 9.17 -7.42 -12.82
C SER A 149 10.30 -7.61 -13.85
N ILE A 150 11.33 -6.75 -13.83
CA ILE A 150 12.37 -6.72 -14.90
C ILE A 150 13.49 -7.73 -14.65
N TRP A 151 13.74 -8.07 -13.40
CA TRP A 151 14.72 -9.06 -12.99
C TRP A 151 13.91 -10.07 -12.19
N ASN A 152 14.12 -11.38 -12.38
CA ASN A 152 13.47 -12.48 -11.63
C ASN A 152 13.85 -12.48 -10.13
N ASP A 153 14.01 -11.30 -9.59
CA ASP A 153 14.52 -10.96 -8.31
C ASP A 153 13.35 -10.89 -7.35
N LYS A 154 13.42 -11.71 -6.32
CA LYS A 154 12.46 -11.76 -5.22
C LYS A 154 12.57 -10.52 -4.32
N TYR A 155 12.72 -9.29 -4.84
CA TYR A 155 12.88 -8.10 -4.00
C TYR A 155 11.58 -7.30 -3.87
N PHE A 156 11.22 -6.99 -2.63
CA PHE A 156 10.27 -5.93 -2.34
C PHE A 156 10.96 -4.58 -2.50
N LYS A 157 10.63 -3.86 -3.58
CA LYS A 157 11.13 -2.50 -3.81
C LYS A 157 10.57 -1.53 -2.78
N LYS A 158 9.27 -1.64 -2.50
CA LYS A 158 8.54 -0.81 -1.53
C LYS A 158 7.43 -1.63 -0.89
N ILE A 159 7.21 -1.37 0.39
CA ILE A 159 6.11 -1.94 1.17
C ILE A 159 5.22 -0.78 1.62
N TYR A 160 3.92 -0.98 1.54
CA TYR A 160 2.91 -0.02 1.94
C TYR A 160 1.86 -0.68 2.83
N VAL A 161 1.24 0.13 3.67
CA VAL A 161 -0.02 -0.20 4.35
C VAL A 161 -1.10 0.71 3.83
N THR A 162 -2.32 0.19 3.69
CA THR A 162 -3.47 0.94 3.19
C THR A 162 -4.77 0.42 3.78
N HIS A 163 -5.84 1.21 3.59
CA HIS A 163 -7.19 0.90 4.01
C HIS A 163 -8.07 0.69 2.78
N HIS A 164 -8.65 -0.50 2.68
CA HIS A 164 -9.70 -0.82 1.73
C HIS A 164 -11.03 -0.23 2.21
N LEU A 165 -11.67 0.57 1.36
CA LEU A 165 -12.92 1.28 1.64
C LEU A 165 -14.18 0.46 1.30
N GLY A 166 -14.01 -0.66 0.59
CA GLY A 166 -15.11 -1.41 -0.02
C GLY A 166 -15.12 -1.26 -1.54
N GLN A 167 -15.76 -2.22 -2.23
CA GLN A 167 -15.92 -2.20 -3.69
C GLN A 167 -14.59 -2.06 -4.49
N GLY A 168 -13.49 -2.60 -3.95
CA GLY A 168 -12.17 -2.53 -4.58
C GLY A 168 -11.48 -1.17 -4.47
N ARG A 169 -12.01 -0.24 -3.66
CA ARG A 169 -11.46 1.11 -3.48
C ARG A 169 -10.51 1.21 -2.30
N PHE A 170 -9.51 2.07 -2.43
CA PHE A 170 -8.49 2.30 -1.41
C PHE A 170 -8.38 3.77 -1.02
N ASP A 171 -8.03 4.02 0.25
CA ASP A 171 -7.89 5.37 0.79
C ASP A 171 -6.47 5.91 0.61
N GLU A 172 -6.29 6.87 -0.29
CA GLU A 172 -5.00 7.58 -0.48
C GLU A 172 -4.51 8.21 0.83
N LYS A 173 -5.40 8.77 1.65
CA LYS A 173 -5.02 9.48 2.89
C LYS A 173 -4.53 8.50 3.96
N SER A 174 -5.00 7.27 3.91
CA SER A 174 -4.61 6.19 4.82
C SER A 174 -3.63 5.21 4.17
N THR A 175 -2.95 5.63 3.09
CA THR A 175 -1.88 4.85 2.45
C THR A 175 -0.53 5.40 2.85
N PHE A 176 0.33 4.54 3.39
CA PHE A 176 1.63 4.92 3.92
C PHE A 176 2.72 3.96 3.44
N ARG A 177 3.89 4.49 3.15
CA ARG A 177 5.07 3.68 2.83
C ARG A 177 5.78 3.27 4.11
N ILE A 178 6.07 1.99 4.27
CA ILE A 178 6.89 1.50 5.37
C ILE A 178 8.37 1.62 4.97
N SER A 179 9.18 2.14 5.89
CA SER A 179 10.62 2.17 5.72
C SER A 179 11.25 0.80 6.00
N GLN A 180 12.35 0.51 5.33
CA GLN A 180 13.19 -0.65 5.64
C GLN A 180 13.63 -0.65 7.12
N GLY A 181 14.04 0.50 7.65
CA GLY A 181 14.40 0.63 9.06
C GLY A 181 13.25 0.28 10.00
N PHE A 182 12.00 0.59 9.61
CA PHE A 182 10.84 0.25 10.41
C PHE A 182 10.52 -1.25 10.38
N ILE A 183 10.71 -1.93 9.23
CA ILE A 183 10.65 -3.41 9.17
C ILE A 183 11.66 -4.01 10.16
N LYS A 184 12.91 -3.52 10.19
CA LYS A 184 13.93 -3.98 11.14
C LYS A 184 13.53 -3.75 12.60
N ILE A 185 12.83 -2.65 12.91
CA ILE A 185 12.32 -2.40 14.26
C ILE A 185 11.27 -3.47 14.61
N ILE A 186 10.31 -3.73 13.72
CA ILE A 186 9.27 -4.73 13.94
C ILE A 186 9.87 -6.12 14.15
N GLN A 187 10.84 -6.53 13.32
CA GLN A 187 11.53 -7.81 13.40
C GLN A 187 12.33 -8.04 14.71
N LYS A 188 12.57 -6.99 15.50
CA LYS A 188 13.24 -7.07 16.81
C LYS A 188 12.27 -7.14 17.98
N MET A 189 10.98 -7.14 17.72
CA MET A 189 9.94 -7.12 18.75
C MET A 189 9.12 -8.39 18.69
N ASP A 190 8.85 -8.96 19.86
CA ASP A 190 7.82 -9.98 19.99
C ASP A 190 6.43 -9.38 19.69
N TRP A 191 5.51 -10.24 19.27
CA TRP A 191 4.16 -9.81 18.88
C TRP A 191 3.44 -9.05 20.00
N SER A 192 3.58 -9.47 21.26
CA SER A 192 2.95 -8.78 22.41
C SER A 192 3.46 -7.35 22.58
N ASP A 193 4.75 -7.15 22.44
CA ASP A 193 5.41 -5.87 22.68
C ASP A 193 5.08 -4.90 21.55
N PHE A 194 5.16 -5.38 20.30
CA PHE A 194 4.74 -4.61 19.14
C PHE A 194 3.29 -4.13 19.29
N ILE A 195 2.38 -5.04 19.66
CA ILE A 195 0.97 -4.71 19.85
C ILE A 195 0.75 -3.75 21.02
N GLY A 196 1.48 -3.92 22.12
CA GLY A 196 1.40 -3.06 23.30
C GLY A 196 1.82 -1.61 23.03
N GLU A 197 2.90 -1.42 22.26
CA GLU A 197 3.46 -0.10 21.94
C GLU A 197 2.58 0.72 20.97
N VAL A 198 2.00 0.05 19.98
CA VAL A 198 1.26 0.73 18.91
C VAL A 198 -0.22 0.90 19.23
N LYS A 199 -0.84 0.03 20.04
CA LYS A 199 -2.26 0.15 20.37
C LYS A 199 -2.49 1.40 21.22
N ILE A 200 -3.39 2.26 20.74
CA ILE A 200 -3.95 3.33 21.55
C ILE A 200 -4.72 2.68 22.68
N GLN A 201 -4.23 2.83 23.92
CA GLN A 201 -5.00 2.49 25.10
C GLN A 201 -6.27 3.33 25.08
N GLN A 202 -7.43 2.69 24.92
CA GLN A 202 -8.66 3.38 25.23
C GLN A 202 -8.58 3.75 26.72
N GLN A 203 -8.65 5.04 27.06
CA GLN A 203 -9.08 5.42 28.40
C GLN A 203 -10.40 4.70 28.63
N ARG A 204 -10.40 3.69 29.51
CA ARG A 204 -11.62 3.08 30.03
C ARG A 204 -12.28 4.14 30.89
N ASN A 205 -12.98 5.09 30.27
CA ASN A 205 -14.02 5.85 30.94
C ASN A 205 -15.23 4.92 31.09
N TRP A 206 -15.03 3.88 31.90
CA TRP A 206 -16.09 3.05 32.45
C TRP A 206 -16.22 3.45 33.93
N CYS A 207 -16.70 4.66 34.16
CA CYS A 207 -17.31 4.99 35.44
C CYS A 207 -18.70 4.40 35.43
N GLY A 208 -18.84 3.21 36.02
CA GLY A 208 -20.14 2.66 36.37
C GLY A 208 -20.86 3.55 37.38
N ARG A 209 -22.15 3.73 37.14
CA ARG A 209 -23.20 3.93 38.17
C ARG A 209 -24.37 3.09 37.65
N ARG A 210 -24.67 1.91 38.22
CA ARG A 210 -25.51 1.72 39.42
C ARG A 210 -26.70 2.67 39.43
#